data_AF-A0A9Q3EIU3-F1
#
_entry.id   AF-A0A9Q3EIU3-F1
#
_cell.length_a   1.000
_cell.length_b   1.000
_cell.length_c   1.000
_cell.angle_alpha   90.00
_cell.angle_beta   90.00
_cell.angle_gamma   90.00
#
_symmetry.space_group_name_H-M   'P 1'
#
loop_
_entity.id
_entity.type
_entity.pdbx_description
1 polymer ?
#
loop_
_entity_poly.entity_id
_entity_poly.type
_entity_poly.pdbx_seq_one_letter_code
_entity_poly.pdbx_strand_id
1 'polypeptide(L)'
;MAWLSSKNIKSTRPTKKHSERWLGSFPILKKVSTNAYHLKPPAQWKSIHSVFHISLLEPVKTSTILNEHQEPPLPIIIEEEEE
;
A
#
# COMPACT_ATOMS: atom_id res chain seq x y z
N MET A 1 5.34 -6.32 -1.84
CA MET A 1 3.86 -6.37 -1.78
C MET A 1 3.31 -5.43 -2.85
N ALA A 2 2.08 -5.64 -3.34
CA ALA A 2 1.44 -4.76 -4.31
C ALA A 2 -0.03 -4.50 -3.95
N TRP A 3 -0.52 -3.30 -4.20
CA TRP A 3 -1.95 -2.98 -4.17
C TRP A 3 -2.58 -3.43 -5.49
N LEU A 4 -3.81 -3.93 -5.41
CA LEU A 4 -4.54 -4.43 -6.57
C LEU A 4 -5.70 -3.50 -6.89
N SER A 5 -5.82 -3.04 -8.13
CA SER A 5 -6.93 -2.19 -8.52
C SER A 5 -8.27 -2.92 -8.45
N SER A 6 -9.29 -2.26 -7.89
CA SER A 6 -10.65 -2.80 -7.81
C SER A 6 -11.43 -2.72 -9.12
N LYS A 7 -10.86 -2.12 -10.18
CA LYS A 7 -11.56 -1.85 -11.46
C LYS A 7 -12.30 -3.06 -12.03
N ASN A 8 -11.70 -4.25 -11.90
CA ASN A 8 -12.21 -5.51 -12.48
C ASN A 8 -12.74 -6.48 -11.41
N ILE A 9 -12.87 -6.04 -10.15
CA ILE A 9 -13.30 -6.88 -9.04
C ILE A 9 -14.70 -6.47 -8.61
N LYS A 10 -15.60 -7.45 -8.60
CA LYS A 10 -16.98 -7.23 -8.13
C LYS A 10 -16.94 -7.00 -6.63
N SER A 11 -17.32 -5.81 -6.21
CA SER A 11 -17.49 -5.46 -4.80
C SER A 11 -18.91 -5.77 -4.36
N THR A 12 -19.08 -6.24 -3.13
CA THR A 12 -20.40 -6.40 -2.48
C THR A 12 -21.06 -5.04 -2.18
N ARG A 13 -20.33 -3.94 -2.31
CA ARG A 13 -20.85 -2.59 -2.04
C ARG A 13 -21.91 -2.18 -3.08
N PRO A 14 -22.92 -1.37 -2.67
CA PRO A 14 -24.07 -1.06 -3.51
C PRO A 14 -23.73 -0.18 -4.73
N THR A 15 -22.67 0.63 -4.66
CA THR A 15 -22.25 1.50 -5.76
C THR A 15 -20.74 1.53 -5.93
N LYS A 16 -20.29 1.67 -7.19
CA LYS A 16 -18.85 1.80 -7.53
C LYS A 16 -18.21 3.04 -6.91
N LYS A 17 -18.98 4.13 -6.70
CA LYS A 17 -18.50 5.35 -6.04
C LYS A 17 -18.02 5.11 -4.61
N HIS A 18 -18.65 4.16 -3.91
CA HIS A 18 -18.27 3.79 -2.55
C HIS A 18 -17.31 2.58 -2.51
N SER A 19 -16.89 2.07 -3.68
CA SER A 19 -15.86 1.03 -3.73
C SER A 19 -14.48 1.64 -3.58
N GLU A 20 -13.62 0.98 -2.80
CA GLU A 20 -12.21 1.34 -2.71
C GLU A 20 -11.59 1.26 -4.10
N ARG A 21 -10.77 2.24 -4.48
CA ARG A 21 -10.08 2.25 -5.79
C ARG A 21 -8.98 1.20 -5.88
N TRP A 22 -8.33 0.95 -4.75
CA TRP A 22 -7.27 -0.03 -4.58
C TRP A 22 -7.67 -0.96 -3.45
N LEU A 23 -7.70 -2.25 -3.76
CA LEU A 23 -7.78 -3.31 -2.77
C LEU A 23 -6.42 -3.38 -2.08
N GLY A 24 -6.46 -3.79 -0.81
CA GLY A 24 -5.31 -3.79 0.09
C GLY A 24 -4.05 -4.46 -0.48
N SER A 25 -2.97 -4.37 0.28
CA SER A 25 -1.69 -4.94 -0.15
C SER A 25 -1.72 -6.47 -0.15
N PHE A 26 -1.35 -7.06 -1.28
CA PHE A 26 -1.21 -8.49 -1.45
C PHE A 26 0.27 -8.87 -1.63
N PRO A 27 0.70 -10.02 -1.08
CA PRO A 27 2.03 -10.53 -1.35
C PRO A 27 2.08 -11.10 -2.79
N ILE A 28 3.15 -10.78 -3.50
CA ILE A 28 3.46 -11.33 -4.82
C ILE A 28 4.17 -12.67 -4.60
N LEU A 29 3.59 -13.76 -5.12
CA LEU A 29 4.15 -15.11 -5.00
C LEU A 29 5.21 -15.39 -6.06
N LYS A 30 4.92 -15.04 -7.32
CA LYS A 30 5.85 -15.25 -8.44
C LYS A 30 5.57 -14.30 -9.59
N LYS A 31 6.59 -14.02 -10.38
CA LYS A 31 6.44 -13.38 -11.70
C LYS A 31 6.08 -14.46 -12.72
N VAL A 32 4.91 -14.36 -13.34
CA VAL A 32 4.44 -15.32 -14.35
C VAL A 32 4.94 -14.94 -15.74
N SER A 33 5.00 -13.64 -16.03
CA SER A 33 5.50 -13.08 -17.29
C SER A 33 6.07 -11.68 -17.04
N THR A 34 6.67 -11.06 -18.05
CA THR A 34 7.20 -9.69 -18.01
C THR A 34 6.20 -8.71 -17.39
N ASN A 35 4.92 -8.85 -17.75
CA ASN A 35 3.85 -7.97 -17.33
C ASN A 35 2.78 -8.62 -16.44
N ALA A 36 2.99 -9.86 -15.99
CA ALA A 36 1.99 -10.61 -15.22
C ALA A 36 2.58 -11.19 -13.94
N TYR A 37 1.92 -10.92 -12.82
CA TYR A 37 2.35 -11.35 -11.48
C TYR A 37 1.27 -12.19 -10.82
N HIS A 38 1.70 -13.25 -10.14
CA HIS A 38 0.86 -14.09 -9.31
C HIS A 38 0.81 -13.49 -7.90
N LEU A 39 -0.39 -13.09 -7.46
CA LEU A 39 -0.64 -12.62 -6.11
C LEU A 39 -1.23 -13.75 -5.25
N LYS A 40 -1.15 -13.61 -3.93
CA LYS A 40 -1.94 -14.43 -3.00
C LYS A 40 -3.21 -13.68 -2.58
N PRO A 41 -4.34 -13.86 -3.29
CA PRO A 41 -5.60 -13.28 -2.84
C PRO A 41 -6.10 -13.99 -1.56
N PRO A 42 -7.01 -13.35 -0.80
CA PRO A 42 -7.61 -13.99 0.36
C PRO A 42 -8.58 -15.10 -0.12
N ALA A 43 -8.68 -16.17 0.66
CA ALA A 43 -9.44 -17.39 0.29
C ALA A 43 -10.93 -17.15 -0.04
N GLN A 44 -11.48 -16.01 0.37
CA GLN A 44 -12.83 -15.56 0.05
C GLN A 44 -13.04 -15.25 -1.44
N TRP A 45 -11.98 -14.97 -2.21
CA TRP A 45 -12.06 -14.62 -3.64
C TRP A 45 -11.92 -15.84 -4.56
N LYS A 46 -12.81 -16.82 -4.40
CA LYS A 46 -12.73 -18.09 -5.14
C LYS A 46 -12.89 -17.97 -6.66
N SER A 47 -13.63 -16.97 -7.15
CA SER A 47 -13.85 -16.78 -8.61
C SER A 47 -12.84 -15.85 -9.29
N ILE A 48 -11.89 -15.26 -8.56
CA ILE A 48 -10.95 -14.29 -9.13
C ILE A 48 -9.62 -14.99 -9.40
N HIS A 49 -9.12 -14.87 -10.63
CA HIS A 49 -7.79 -15.38 -10.97
C HIS A 49 -6.71 -14.71 -10.13
N SER A 50 -5.74 -15.49 -9.67
CA SER A 50 -4.65 -14.98 -8.84
C SER A 50 -3.55 -14.27 -9.64
N VAL A 51 -3.61 -14.30 -10.98
CA VAL A 51 -2.64 -13.68 -11.88
C VAL A 51 -3.17 -12.35 -12.41
N PHE A 52 -2.41 -11.27 -12.22
CA PHE A 52 -2.80 -9.92 -12.59
C PHE A 52 -1.75 -9.23 -13.45
N HIS A 53 -2.21 -8.38 -14.36
CA HIS A 53 -1.35 -7.55 -15.19
C HIS A 53 -0.76 -6.38 -14.39
N ILE A 54 0.47 -5.96 -14.71
CA ILE A 54 1.19 -4.87 -14.02
C ILE A 54 0.40 -3.56 -13.98
N SER A 55 -0.41 -3.24 -14.99
CA SER A 55 -1.25 -2.02 -15.01
C SER A 55 -2.34 -2.00 -13.93
N LEU A 56 -2.67 -3.15 -13.34
CA LEU A 56 -3.62 -3.27 -12.25
C LEU A 56 -2.94 -3.32 -10.89
N LEU A 57 -1.60 -3.24 -10.86
CA LEU A 57 -0.79 -3.37 -9.66
C LEU A 57 -0.08 -2.06 -9.37
N GLU A 58 -0.08 -1.65 -8.11
CA GLU A 58 0.75 -0.55 -7.64
C GLU A 58 1.73 -1.09 -6.58
N PRO A 59 3.05 -0.85 -6.72
CA PRO A 59 4.00 -1.29 -5.72
C PRO A 59 3.73 -0.58 -4.40
N VAL A 60 3.69 -1.35 -3.31
CA VAL A 60 3.58 -0.75 -1.97
C VAL A 60 4.88 -0.05 -1.67
N LYS A 61 4.84 1.27 -1.59
CA LYS A 61 5.91 2.06 -1.00
C LYS A 61 5.87 1.81 0.50
N THR A 62 6.64 0.83 0.97
CA THR A 62 7.00 0.77 2.38
C THR A 62 7.89 1.97 2.63
N SER A 63 7.30 3.08 3.04
CA SER A 63 8.11 4.21 3.49
C SER A 63 8.92 3.71 4.67
N THR A 64 10.24 3.71 4.54
CA THR A 64 11.18 3.47 5.63
C THR A 64 11.18 4.68 6.57
N ILE A 65 10.00 5.16 7.02
CA ILE A 65 9.91 5.99 8.23
C ILE A 65 10.02 5.05 9.43
N LEU A 66 11.08 4.24 9.43
CA LEU A 66 11.60 3.65 10.64
C LEU A 66 12.56 4.72 11.17
N ASN A 67 12.14 5.38 12.24
CA ASN A 67 13.02 6.14 13.12
C ASN A 67 13.42 7.56 12.68
N GLU A 68 12.45 8.41 12.40
CA GLU A 68 12.61 9.83 12.76
C GLU A 68 11.88 10.05 14.08
N HIS A 69 12.41 9.46 15.15
CA HIS A 69 12.35 10.15 16.44
C HIS A 69 13.09 11.47 16.18
N GLN A 70 12.36 12.51 15.80
CA GLN A 70 12.88 13.85 16.01
C GLN A 70 13.03 13.96 17.52
N GLU A 71 14.26 13.78 18.01
CA GLU A 71 14.58 14.12 19.38
C GLU A 71 14.14 15.58 19.56
N PRO A 72 13.35 15.90 20.59
CA PRO A 72 12.85 17.26 20.77
C PRO A 72 14.04 18.23 20.72
N PRO A 73 13.90 19.39 20.05
CA PRO A 73 14.99 20.34 19.98
C PRO A 73 15.48 20.66 21.39
N LEU A 74 16.80 20.59 21.59
CA LEU A 74 17.41 20.87 22.89
C LEU A 74 16.99 22.26 23.38
N PRO A 75 16.71 22.45 24.68
CA PRO A 75 16.33 23.74 25.22
C PRO A 75 17.46 24.74 24.99
N ILE A 76 17.11 25.87 24.35
CA ILE A 76 18.02 26.99 24.14
C ILE A 76 18.14 27.71 25.48
N ILE A 77 19.32 27.66 26.10
CA ILE A 77 19.65 28.47 27.27
C ILE A 77 19.95 29.86 26.72
N ILE A 78 19.08 30.83 27.01
CA ILE A 78 19.35 32.24 26.72
C ILE A 78 20.18 32.73 27.91
N GLU A 79 21.47 32.98 27.69
CA GLU A 79 22.27 33.72 28.67
C GLU A 79 21.70 35.15 28.71
N GLU A 80 20.96 35.45 29.77
CA GLU A 80 20.60 36.82 30.11
C GLU A 80 21.90 37.56 30.44
N GLU A 81 22.41 38.30 29.47
CA GLU A 81 23.48 39.27 29.68
C GLU A 81 22.91 40.38 30.57
N GLU A 82 23.39 40.39 31.81
CA GLU A 82 23.04 41.31 32.89
C GLU A 82 23.44 42.74 32.49
N GLU A 83 22.48 43.67 32.45
CA GLU A 83 22.71 45.12 32.48
C GLU A 83 22.16 45.72 33.78
#